data_AF-A0A2A3YA94-F1
#
_entry.id   AF-A0A2A3YA94-F1
#
_cell.length_a   1.000
_cell.length_b   1.000
_cell.length_c   1.000
_cell.angle_alpha   90.00
_cell.angle_beta   90.00
_cell.angle_gamma   90.00
#
_symmetry.space_group_name_H-M   'P 1'
#
loop_
_entity.id
_entity.type
_entity.pdbx_description
1 polymer ?
#
loop_
_entity_poly.entity_id
_entity_poly.type
_entity_poly.pdbx_seq_one_letter_code
_entity_poly.pdbx_strand_id
1 'polypeptide(L)'
;MKIIVKLLGTLASLITGWLGAKVVGSVWKKATGEQPPSLANPDKQQQATLGKVVAFAVISGASAACIQALTKRWTRNLELKAAKH
;
A
#
# COMPACT_ATOMS: atom_id res chain seq x y z
N MET A 1 -9.46 -17.72 -23.76
CA MET A 1 -10.19 -17.50 -22.48
C MET A 1 -9.30 -17.06 -21.31
N LYS A 2 -8.02 -17.45 -21.19
CA LYS A 2 -7.14 -17.04 -20.06
C LYS A 2 -6.51 -15.64 -20.18
N ILE A 3 -6.32 -15.14 -21.40
CA ILE A 3 -5.57 -13.89 -21.65
C ILE A 3 -6.40 -12.65 -21.28
N ILE A 4 -7.69 -12.63 -21.60
CA ILE A 4 -8.60 -11.51 -21.28
C ILE A 4 -8.76 -11.35 -19.77
N VAL A 5 -8.94 -12.45 -19.03
CA VAL A 5 -9.02 -12.42 -17.55
C VAL A 5 -7.69 -11.95 -16.94
N LYS A 6 -6.55 -12.40 -17.48
CA LYS A 6 -5.24 -11.88 -17.07
C LYS A 6 -5.10 -10.39 -17.35
N LEU A 7 -5.53 -9.92 -18.53
CA LEU A 7 -5.44 -8.50 -18.90
C LEU A 7 -6.32 -7.63 -18.00
N LEU A 8 -7.55 -8.07 -17.71
CA LEU A 8 -8.45 -7.41 -16.78
C LEU A 8 -7.91 -7.43 -15.35
N GLY A 9 -7.31 -8.53 -14.90
CA GLY A 9 -6.66 -8.61 -13.59
C GLY A 9 -5.46 -7.67 -13.46
N THR A 10 -4.64 -7.56 -14.50
CA THR A 10 -3.51 -6.63 -14.54
C THR A 10 -3.98 -5.17 -14.60
N LEU A 11 -4.99 -4.86 -15.43
CA LEU A 11 -5.59 -3.53 -15.50
C LEU A 11 -6.22 -3.12 -14.17
N ALA A 12 -6.98 -4.02 -13.54
CA ALA A 12 -7.54 -3.80 -12.20
C ALA A 12 -6.44 -3.53 -11.18
N SER A 13 -5.35 -4.32 -11.20
CA SER A 13 -4.21 -4.12 -10.29
C SER A 13 -3.50 -2.78 -10.51
N LEU A 14 -3.35 -2.34 -11.77
CA LEU A 14 -2.78 -1.03 -12.10
C LEU A 14 -3.68 0.12 -11.61
N ILE A 15 -5.00 0.00 -11.80
CA ILE A 15 -5.98 1.00 -11.34
C ILE A 15 -5.97 1.07 -9.80
N THR A 16 -6.00 -0.09 -9.13
CA THR A 16 -5.92 -0.15 -7.67
C THR A 16 -4.59 0.39 -7.14
N GLY A 17 -3.47 0.09 -7.80
CA GLY A 17 -2.16 0.64 -7.46
C GLY A 17 -2.11 2.16 -7.61
N TRP A 18 -2.68 2.71 -8.69
CA TRP A 18 -2.73 4.14 -8.93
C TRP A 18 -3.65 4.88 -7.94
N LEU A 19 -4.84 4.33 -7.66
CA LEU A 19 -5.74 4.85 -6.63
C LEU A 19 -5.10 4.78 -5.24
N GLY A 20 -4.44 3.67 -4.92
CA GLY A 20 -3.71 3.49 -3.66
C GLY A 20 -2.61 4.54 -3.50
N ALA A 21 -1.80 4.76 -4.54
CA ALA A 21 -0.75 5.78 -4.53
C ALA A 21 -1.32 7.20 -4.33
N LYS A 22 -2.46 7.52 -4.96
CA LYS A 22 -3.12 8.82 -4.82
C LYS A 22 -3.69 9.02 -3.41
N VAL A 23 -4.30 8.00 -2.84
CA VAL A 23 -4.85 8.03 -1.47
C VAL A 23 -3.71 8.18 -0.46
N VAL A 24 -2.65 7.38 -0.57
CA VAL A 24 -1.47 7.47 0.29
C VAL A 24 -0.84 8.86 0.19
N GLY A 25 -0.65 9.41 -1.02
CA GLY A 25 -0.12 10.75 -1.21
C GLY A 25 -1.01 11.86 -0.61
N SER A 26 -2.33 11.71 -0.70
CA SER A 26 -3.30 12.66 -0.13
C SER A 26 -3.34 12.60 1.39
N VAL A 27 -3.34 11.40 1.96
CA VAL A 27 -3.27 11.18 3.41
C VAL A 27 -1.94 11.70 3.96
N TRP A 28 -0.84 11.49 3.24
CA TRP A 28 0.48 11.99 3.63
C TRP A 28 0.56 13.50 3.63
N LYS A 29 0.07 14.15 2.57
CA LYS A 29 0.00 15.61 2.47
C LYS A 29 -0.86 16.21 3.58
N LYS A 30 -1.96 15.52 3.96
CA LYS A 30 -2.86 15.94 5.04
C LYS A 30 -2.27 15.72 6.43
N ALA A 31 -1.49 14.65 6.63
CA ALA A 31 -0.88 14.31 7.92
C ALA A 31 0.41 15.10 8.20
N THR A 32 1.21 15.38 7.17
CA THR A 32 2.57 15.93 7.33
C THR A 32 2.71 17.36 6.81
N GLY A 33 1.73 17.86 6.04
CA GLY A 33 1.75 19.21 5.46
C GLY A 33 2.71 19.38 4.27
N GLU A 34 3.53 18.38 3.94
CA GLU A 34 4.50 18.39 2.83
C GLU A 34 4.34 17.19 1.90
N GLN A 35 4.95 17.28 0.70
CA GLN A 35 4.89 16.22 -0.32
C GLN A 35 5.47 14.91 0.21
N PRO A 36 4.86 13.75 -0.12
CA PRO A 36 5.35 12.45 0.32
C PRO A 36 6.79 12.23 -0.14
N PRO A 37 7.68 11.71 0.76
CA PRO A 37 9.03 11.36 0.36
C PRO A 37 8.94 10.32 -0.75
N SER A 38 9.35 10.74 -1.95
CA SER A 38 9.34 9.88 -3.12
C SER A 38 10.57 8.98 -3.05
N LEU A 39 10.34 7.67 -2.91
CA LEU A 39 11.37 6.63 -2.99
C LEU A 39 12.13 6.63 -4.33
N ALA A 40 11.66 7.38 -5.33
CA ALA A 40 12.28 7.49 -6.65
C ALA A 40 13.54 8.38 -6.68
N ASN A 41 13.83 9.15 -5.61
CA ASN A 41 14.99 10.04 -5.57
C ASN A 41 15.67 10.01 -4.18
N PRO A 42 16.59 9.06 -3.94
CA PRO A 42 17.30 8.95 -2.66
C PRO A 42 18.17 10.18 -2.35
N ASP A 43 18.65 10.90 -3.36
CA ASP A 43 19.56 12.05 -3.19
C ASP A 43 18.92 13.27 -2.51
N LYS A 44 17.61 13.49 -2.69
CA LYS A 44 16.88 14.55 -1.97
C LYS A 44 16.50 14.16 -0.55
N GLN A 45 16.64 12.89 -0.20
CA GLN A 45 16.26 12.33 1.11
C GLN A 45 17.34 12.57 2.17
N GLN A 46 18.61 12.74 1.78
CA GLN A 46 19.70 13.05 2.72
C GLN A 46 19.57 14.43 3.38
N GLN A 47 18.87 15.38 2.75
CA GLN A 47 18.59 16.70 3.33
C GLN A 47 17.29 16.73 4.17
N ALA A 48 16.40 15.75 3.96
CA ALA A 48 15.14 15.66 4.70
C ALA A 48 15.35 14.84 5.98
N THR A 49 15.61 15.57 7.09
CA THR A 49 15.68 15.14 8.50
C THR A 49 15.37 13.66 8.78
N LEU A 50 16.34 12.93 9.35
CA LEU A 50 16.25 11.50 9.71
C LEU A 50 14.95 11.13 10.45
N GLY A 51 14.40 12.05 11.24
CA GLY A 51 13.11 11.86 11.93
C GLY A 51 11.92 11.69 11.00
N LYS A 52 11.88 12.35 9.83
CA LYS A 52 10.80 12.21 8.84
C LYS A 52 10.88 10.85 8.13
N VAL A 53 12.08 10.34 7.87
CA VAL A 53 12.28 9.01 7.27
C VAL A 53 11.81 7.92 8.25
N VAL A 54 12.16 8.04 9.53
CA VAL A 54 11.70 7.10 10.57
C VAL A 54 10.18 7.17 10.75
N ALA A 55 9.58 8.36 10.77
CA ALA A 55 8.13 8.51 10.84
C ALA A 55 7.42 7.86 9.64
N PHE A 56 7.94 8.04 8.42
CA PHE A 56 7.42 7.36 7.22
C PHE A 56 7.56 5.84 7.32
N ALA A 57 8.71 5.35 7.79
CA ALA A 57 8.94 3.91 7.95
C ALA A 57 7.98 3.30 8.97
N VAL A 58 7.75 3.95 10.12
CA VAL A 58 6.83 3.47 11.15
C VAL A 58 5.38 3.47 10.66
N ILE A 59 4.92 4.55 10.01
CA ILE A 59 3.55 4.64 9.50
C ILE A 59 3.33 3.64 8.37
N SER A 60 4.29 3.50 7.45
CA SER A 60 4.23 2.52 6.37
C SER A 60 4.26 1.09 6.90
N GLY A 61 5.13 0.82 7.88
CA GLY A 61 5.23 -0.47 8.55
C GLY A 61 3.94 -0.84 9.30
N ALA A 62 3.36 0.10 10.04
CA ALA A 62 2.10 -0.09 10.74
C ALA A 62 0.93 -0.35 9.78
N SER A 63 0.87 0.42 8.69
CA SER A 63 -0.14 0.23 7.65
C SER A 63 -0.02 -1.14 6.97
N ALA A 64 1.22 -1.55 6.64
CA ALA A 64 1.48 -2.87 6.07
C ALA A 64 1.11 -4.00 7.03
N ALA A 65 1.40 -3.85 8.33
CA ALA A 65 1.01 -4.82 9.35
C ALA A 65 -0.51 -4.93 9.49
N CYS A 66 -1.24 -3.80 9.48
CA CYS A 66 -2.70 -3.79 9.47
C CYS A 66 -3.28 -4.50 8.24
N ILE A 67 -2.76 -4.21 7.05
CA ILE A 67 -3.17 -4.88 5.82
C ILE A 67 -2.91 -6.39 5.93
N GLN A 68 -1.71 -6.80 6.34
CA GLN A 68 -1.38 -8.22 6.50
C GLN A 68 -2.26 -8.93 7.53
N ALA A 69 -2.56 -8.28 8.66
CA ALA A 69 -3.44 -8.84 9.69
C ALA A 69 -4.87 -9.02 9.15
N LEU A 70 -5.40 -8.02 8.44
CA LEU A 70 -6.70 -8.10 7.80
C LEU A 70 -6.74 -9.18 6.74
N THR A 71 -5.75 -9.22 5.83
CA THR A 71 -5.64 -10.24 4.80
C THR A 71 -5.59 -11.63 5.40
N LYS A 72 -4.73 -11.90 6.39
CA LYS A 72 -4.66 -13.20 7.08
C LYS A 72 -6.00 -13.59 7.70
N ARG A 73 -6.70 -12.65 8.32
CA ARG A 73 -8.02 -12.90 8.93
C ARG A 73 -9.09 -13.21 7.87
N TRP A 74 -9.07 -12.51 6.74
CA TRP A 74 -9.97 -12.75 5.62
C TRP A 74 -9.70 -14.09 4.95
N THR A 75 -8.44 -14.41 4.64
CA THR A 75 -8.04 -15.70 4.06
C THR A 75 -8.48 -16.85 4.96
N ARG A 76 -8.25 -16.75 6.28
CA ARG A 76 -8.69 -17.78 7.24
C ARG A 76 -10.21 -17.96 7.27
N ASN A 77 -10.98 -16.88 7.18
CA ASN A 77 -12.45 -16.97 7.09
C ASN A 77 -12.93 -17.60 5.77
N LEU A 78 -12.23 -17.34 4.67
CA LEU A 78 -12.54 -17.93 3.37
C LEU A 78 -12.19 -19.42 3.34
N GLU A 79 -11.04 -19.81 3.90
CA GLU A 79 -10.64 -21.21 4.07
C GLU A 79 -11.64 -21.98 4.93
N LEU A 80 -12.08 -21.40 6.05
CA LEU A 80 -13.11 -22.00 6.91
C LEU A 80 -14.47 -22.12 6.21
N LYS A 81 -14.83 -21.16 5.35
CA LYS A 81 -16.05 -21.25 4.52
C LYS A 81 -15.90 -22.29 3.40
N ALA A 82 -14.72 -22.40 2.80
CA ALA A 82 -14.44 -23.37 1.74
C ALA A 82 -14.38 -24.80 2.26
N ALA A 83 -13.89 -25.02 3.50
CA ALA A 83 -13.86 -26.33 4.14
C ALA A 83 -15.24 -26.82 4.64
N LYS A 84 -16.26 -25.97 4.58
CA LYS A 84 -17.64 -26.28 5.00
C LYS A 84 -18.56 -26.65 3.81
N HIS A 85 -18.03 -26.62 2.59
CA HIS A 85 -18.68 -27.01 1.34
C HIS A 85 -17.93 -28.19 0.72
#